data_AF-A0A822CYG2-F1
#
_entry.id   AF-A0A822CYG2-F1
#
_cell.length_a   1.000
_cell.length_b   1.000
_cell.length_c   1.000
_cell.angle_alpha   90.00
_cell.angle_beta   90.00
_cell.angle_gamma   90.00
#
_symmetry.space_group_name_H-M   'P 1'
#
loop_
_entity.id
_entity.type
_entity.pdbx_description
1 polymer ?
#
loop_
_entity_poly.entity_id
_entity_poly.type
_entity_poly.pdbx_seq_one_letter_code
_entity_poly.pdbx_strand_id
1 'polypeptide(L)'
;MYSSLARGIIDAAFEDNGVATYITNNIYCNLTLVGNDFDKSVFGIITHQKWLYKQDLDVNILLLREAGDLERLRQKWFEVQNCPDSSETSTAIGIEATSGLFLVFGVISVLSLLLFAWKKRHNIKNYLFRLISLKNSSAKTKDSMDRRLGETSEHSQNHETASPCILYL
;
A
#
# COMPACT_ATOMS: atom_id res chain seq x y z
N MET A 1 39.09 9.99 8.82
CA MET A 1 37.96 9.04 8.75
C MET A 1 36.66 9.74 8.35
N TYR A 2 36.15 10.70 9.12
CA TYR A 2 34.88 11.41 8.80
C TYR A 2 34.84 12.11 7.44
N SER A 3 35.96 12.67 6.98
CA SER A 3 36.05 13.21 5.61
C SER A 3 35.94 12.16 4.50
N SER A 4 36.21 10.88 4.79
CA SER A 4 36.00 9.78 3.85
C SER A 4 34.55 9.32 3.84
N LEU A 5 33.88 9.30 5.01
CA LEU A 5 32.43 9.10 5.13
C LEU A 5 31.66 10.18 4.39
N ALA A 6 31.99 11.45 4.63
CA ALA A 6 31.33 12.58 3.98
C ALA A 6 31.54 12.62 2.45
N ARG A 7 32.59 11.96 1.94
CA ARG A 7 32.88 11.82 0.50
C ARG A 7 32.29 10.55 -0.12
N GLY A 8 31.61 9.70 0.65
CA GLY A 8 31.05 8.43 0.17
C GLY A 8 32.10 7.37 -0.18
N ILE A 9 33.31 7.46 0.40
CA ILE A 9 34.35 6.43 0.23
C ILE A 9 34.11 5.25 1.19
N ILE A 10 33.50 5.54 2.34
CA ILE A 10 33.12 4.58 3.37
C ILE A 10 31.62 4.78 3.60
N ASP A 11 30.85 3.70 3.61
CA ASP A 11 29.38 3.76 3.77
C ASP A 11 28.95 3.86 5.24
N ALA A 12 29.70 3.25 6.16
CA ALA A 12 29.38 3.23 7.58
C ALA A 12 30.64 3.13 8.46
N ALA A 13 30.56 3.70 9.66
CA ALA A 13 31.56 3.54 10.72
C ALA A 13 30.87 3.40 12.08
N PHE A 14 31.48 2.63 12.98
CA PHE A 14 31.01 2.46 14.36
C PHE A 14 31.77 3.41 15.26
N GLU A 15 31.05 4.21 16.04
CA GLU A 15 31.59 5.20 16.98
C GLU A 15 30.68 5.27 18.21
N ASP A 16 31.21 5.79 19.32
CA ASP A 16 30.41 6.08 20.50
C ASP A 16 29.33 7.12 20.19
N ASN A 17 28.11 6.90 20.69
CA ASN A 17 26.96 7.76 20.42
C ASN A 17 27.24 9.25 20.74
N GLY A 18 27.90 9.54 21.86
CA GLY A 18 28.23 10.91 22.25
C GLY A 18 29.15 11.63 21.26
N VAL A 19 30.14 10.93 20.71
CA VAL A 19 31.07 11.48 19.72
C VAL A 19 30.37 11.60 18.37
N ALA A 20 29.68 10.55 17.95
CA ALA A 20 28.95 10.52 16.69
C ALA A 20 27.92 11.66 16.62
N THR A 21 27.06 11.79 17.64
CA THR A 21 26.03 12.83 17.73
C THR A 21 26.64 14.24 17.69
N TYR A 22 27.72 14.47 18.43
CA TYR A 22 28.40 15.77 18.41
C TYR A 22 28.93 16.11 17.01
N ILE A 23 29.60 15.16 16.35
CA ILE A 23 30.23 15.36 15.04
C ILE A 23 29.19 15.58 13.95
N THR A 24 28.10 14.80 13.92
CA THR A 24 27.04 14.95 12.91
C THR A 24 26.27 16.26 13.09
N ASN A 25 26.00 16.67 14.34
CA ASN A 25 25.16 17.84 14.61
C ASN A 25 25.93 19.17 14.56
N ASN A 26 27.28 19.13 14.59
CA ASN A 26 28.10 20.34 14.63
C ASN A 26 29.12 20.50 13.51
N ILE A 27 29.63 19.41 12.94
CA ILE A 27 30.75 19.46 12.00
C ILE A 27 30.34 18.95 10.62
N TYR A 28 29.71 17.78 10.55
CA TYR A 28 29.34 17.12 9.30
C TYR A 28 27.83 16.94 9.21
N CYS A 29 27.12 18.03 8.88
CA CYS A 29 25.65 18.06 8.78
C CYS A 29 25.06 17.16 7.68
N ASN A 30 25.91 16.67 6.76
CA ASN A 30 25.50 15.72 5.71
C ASN A 30 25.60 14.25 6.16
N LEU A 31 26.01 14.00 7.39
CA LEU A 31 26.08 12.66 7.98
C LEU A 31 24.94 12.51 8.98
N THR A 32 24.43 11.28 9.09
CA THR A 32 23.35 10.94 10.01
C THR A 32 23.74 9.71 10.82
N LEU A 33 23.22 9.62 12.05
CA LEU A 33 23.28 8.39 12.83
C LEU A 33 22.17 7.46 12.36
N VAL A 34 22.50 6.19 12.16
CA VAL A 34 21.56 5.17 11.68
C VAL A 34 21.40 4.10 12.76
N GLY A 35 20.14 3.82 13.10
CA GLY A 35 19.80 2.79 14.08
C GLY A 35 19.78 3.29 15.51
N ASN A 36 19.82 2.35 16.45
CA ASN A 36 19.77 2.59 17.88
C ASN A 36 21.15 2.32 18.50
N ASP A 37 21.39 2.88 19.69
CA ASP A 37 22.63 2.61 20.44
C ASP A 37 22.87 1.10 20.58
N PHE A 38 23.99 0.62 20.07
CA PHE A 38 24.37 -0.80 20.10
C PHE A 38 24.72 -1.25 21.52
N ASP A 39 25.38 -0.38 22.29
CA ASP A 39 25.72 -0.61 23.68
C ASP A 39 25.74 0.73 24.46
N LYS A 40 25.62 0.65 25.79
CA LYS A 40 25.73 1.80 26.67
C LYS A 40 27.19 2.02 27.05
N SER A 41 27.87 2.89 26.30
CA SER A 41 29.22 3.34 26.67
C SER A 41 29.18 4.21 27.93
N VAL A 42 30.03 3.88 28.91
CA VAL A 42 30.20 4.65 30.15
C VAL A 42 31.64 5.11 30.26
N PHE A 43 31.84 6.41 30.46
CA PHE A 43 33.16 6.98 30.74
C PHE A 43 33.41 6.98 32.25
N GLY A 44 34.65 6.64 32.64
CA GLY A 44 35.08 6.62 34.04
C GLY A 44 36.45 7.27 34.21
N ILE A 45 36.70 7.79 35.41
CA ILE A 45 38.00 8.35 35.78
C ILE A 45 38.83 7.24 36.44
N ILE A 46 40.00 6.95 35.89
CA ILE A 46 40.91 5.92 36.42
C ILE A 46 41.94 6.60 37.33
N THR A 47 42.09 6.11 38.55
CA THR A 47 43.03 6.63 39.55
C THR A 47 44.02 5.54 39.99
N HIS A 48 45.20 5.94 40.46
CA HIS A 48 46.19 5.01 41.00
C HIS A 48 45.62 4.22 42.19
N GLN A 49 46.11 2.98 42.35
CA GLN A 49 45.75 2.15 43.49
C GLN A 49 46.18 2.84 44.80
N LYS A 50 45.27 2.93 45.77
CA LYS A 50 45.46 3.61 47.09
C LYS A 50 45.67 5.13 47.01
N TRP A 51 45.10 5.80 46.02
CA TRP A 51 45.11 7.27 45.99
C TRP A 51 44.32 7.85 47.17
N LEU A 52 44.98 8.71 47.96
CA LEU A 52 44.44 9.27 49.22
C LEU A 52 43.13 10.06 49.02
N TYR A 53 42.93 10.67 47.86
CA TYR A 53 41.77 11.53 47.57
C TYR A 53 40.66 10.82 46.80
N LYS A 54 40.76 9.49 46.58
CA LYS A 54 39.77 8.75 45.79
C LYS A 54 38.36 8.91 46.35
N GLN A 55 38.21 8.77 47.66
CA GLN A 55 36.91 8.87 48.32
C GLN A 55 36.32 10.28 48.23
N ASP A 56 37.15 11.29 48.42
CA ASP A 56 36.73 12.70 48.34
C ASP A 56 36.31 13.08 46.92
N LEU A 57 37.06 12.62 45.90
CA LEU A 57 36.68 12.81 44.49
C LEU A 57 35.32 12.17 44.17
N ASP A 58 35.12 10.91 44.58
CA ASP A 58 33.88 10.18 44.30
C ASP A 58 32.66 10.87 44.93
N VAL A 59 32.79 11.36 46.17
CA VAL A 59 31.72 12.12 46.87
C VAL A 59 31.44 13.44 46.16
N ASN A 60 32.47 14.19 45.79
CA ASN A 60 32.29 15.47 45.10
C ASN A 60 31.64 15.29 43.71
N ILE A 61 31.97 14.22 42.97
CA ILE A 61 31.31 13.91 41.69
C ILE A 61 29.83 13.61 41.90
N LEU A 62 29.46 12.89 42.97
CA LEU A 62 28.07 12.62 43.31
C LEU A 62 27.31 13.93 43.59
N LEU A 63 27.91 14.83 44.37
CA LEU A 63 27.33 16.15 44.68
C LEU A 63 27.14 16.99 43.41
N LEU A 64 28.08 16.99 42.48
CA LEU A 64 27.95 17.69 41.20
C LEU A 64 26.82 17.12 40.34
N ARG A 65 26.56 15.79 40.43
CA ARG A 65 25.44 15.15 39.75
C ARG A 65 24.11 15.53 40.38
N GLU A 66 24.02 15.50 41.71
CA GLU A 66 22.83 15.87 42.47
C GLU A 66 22.46 17.35 42.29
N ALA A 67 23.46 18.23 42.27
CA ALA A 67 23.29 19.65 41.97
C ALA A 67 22.91 19.92 40.50
N GLY A 68 23.03 18.94 39.61
CA GLY A 68 22.75 19.08 38.19
C GLY A 68 23.82 19.84 37.39
N ASP A 69 24.98 20.10 37.97
CA ASP A 69 26.06 20.84 37.30
C ASP A 69 26.67 20.05 36.13
N LEU A 70 26.76 18.72 36.26
CA LEU A 70 27.18 17.85 35.16
C LEU A 70 26.22 17.92 33.97
N GLU A 71 24.92 18.01 34.24
CA GLU A 71 23.92 18.15 33.19
C GLU A 71 24.06 19.50 32.50
N ARG A 72 24.23 20.59 33.25
CA ARG A 72 24.49 21.92 32.69
C ARG A 72 25.73 21.95 31.80
N LEU A 73 26.80 21.26 32.19
CA LEU A 73 28.00 21.10 31.37
C LEU A 73 27.72 20.28 30.11
N ARG A 74 26.95 19.19 30.21
CA ARG A 74 26.55 18.38 29.06
C ARG A 74 25.80 19.22 28.03
N GLN A 75 24.79 19.96 28.46
CA GLN A 75 24.00 20.83 27.58
C GLN A 75 24.87 21.91 26.94
N LYS A 76 25.72 22.57 27.74
CA LYS A 76 26.60 23.64 27.26
C LYS A 76 27.59 23.19 26.18
N TRP A 77 28.13 21.98 26.28
CA TRP A 77 29.20 21.51 25.40
C TRP A 77 28.72 20.57 24.28
N PHE A 78 27.65 19.81 24.50
CA PHE A 78 27.22 18.75 23.58
C PHE A 78 25.84 18.96 22.93
N GLU A 79 24.97 19.81 23.48
CA GLU A 79 23.64 20.08 22.89
C GLU A 79 23.59 21.31 21.98
N VAL A 80 24.71 22.04 21.86
CA VAL A 80 24.80 23.09 20.85
C VAL A 80 24.73 22.42 19.48
N GLN A 81 23.81 22.89 18.63
CA GLN A 81 23.70 22.48 17.24
C GLN A 81 24.18 23.63 16.38
N ASN A 82 25.32 23.44 15.72
CA ASN A 82 25.90 24.41 14.80
C ASN A 82 25.45 24.20 13.35
N CYS A 83 24.85 23.04 13.05
CA CYS A 83 24.26 22.79 11.75
C CYS A 83 23.00 23.64 11.57
N PRO A 84 22.82 24.30 10.41
CA PRO A 84 21.57 24.99 10.12
C PRO A 84 20.44 23.95 10.10
N ASP A 85 19.38 24.21 10.86
CA ASP A 85 18.14 23.45 10.74
C ASP A 85 17.71 23.50 9.28
N SER A 86 17.70 22.37 8.60
CA SER A 86 17.19 22.25 7.24
C SER A 86 15.66 22.38 7.21
N SER A 87 15.06 23.16 8.11
CA SER A 87 13.62 23.43 8.18
C SER A 87 13.12 24.31 7.03
N GLU A 88 14.00 24.72 6.11
CA GLU A 88 13.62 25.38 4.86
C GLU A 88 13.63 24.43 3.65
N THR A 89 13.81 23.13 3.86
CA THR A 89 13.16 22.15 2.99
C THR A 89 12.00 21.63 3.79
N SER A 90 10.85 22.29 3.63
CA SER A 90 9.55 21.65 3.81
C SER A 90 9.73 20.19 3.46
N THR A 91 9.50 19.31 4.43
CA THR A 91 9.31 17.88 4.20
C THR A 91 8.15 17.78 3.23
N ALA A 92 8.42 18.02 1.94
CA ALA A 92 7.52 17.78 0.85
C ALA A 92 7.25 16.31 1.02
N ILE A 93 6.07 16.02 1.53
CA ILE A 93 5.60 14.68 1.88
C ILE A 93 5.99 13.82 0.69
N GLY A 94 7.07 13.04 0.84
CA GLY A 94 7.69 12.40 -0.30
C GLY A 94 6.60 11.60 -1.01
N ILE A 95 6.57 11.65 -2.34
CA ILE A 95 5.65 10.83 -3.14
C ILE A 95 5.67 9.33 -2.74
N GLU A 96 6.72 8.92 -2.05
CA GLU A 96 6.88 7.63 -1.40
C GLU A 96 5.88 7.37 -0.26
N ALA A 97 5.63 8.35 0.62
CA ALA A 97 4.68 8.22 1.73
C ALA A 97 3.20 8.28 1.27
N THR A 98 2.92 8.90 0.12
CA THR A 98 1.57 8.97 -0.46
C THR A 98 1.25 7.80 -1.41
N SER A 99 2.23 6.94 -1.69
CA SER A 99 2.07 5.77 -2.57
C SER A 99 1.01 4.78 -2.08
N GLY A 100 0.95 4.53 -0.77
CA GLY A 100 -0.01 3.59 -0.17
C GLY A 100 -1.46 4.02 -0.34
N LEU A 101 -1.74 5.32 -0.28
CA LEU A 101 -3.09 5.85 -0.41
C LEU A 101 -3.61 5.68 -1.85
N PHE A 102 -2.77 5.95 -2.85
CA PHE A 102 -3.11 5.75 -4.25
C PHE A 102 -3.44 4.28 -4.58
N LEU A 103 -2.70 3.34 -3.98
CA LEU A 103 -2.94 1.91 -4.14
C LEU A 103 -4.33 1.51 -3.61
N VAL A 104 -4.70 1.98 -2.42
CA VAL A 104 -6.01 1.71 -1.82
C VAL A 104 -7.15 2.25 -2.69
N PHE A 105 -7.05 3.51 -3.13
CA PHE A 105 -8.05 4.11 -4.04
C PHE A 105 -8.13 3.36 -5.37
N GLY A 106 -7.00 2.96 -5.93
CA GLY A 106 -6.93 2.17 -7.16
C GLY A 106 -7.68 0.85 -7.05
N VAL A 107 -7.44 0.09 -5.97
CA VAL A 107 -8.08 -1.22 -5.73
C VAL A 107 -9.59 -1.07 -5.56
N ILE A 108 -10.04 -0.10 -4.76
CA ILE A 108 -11.48 0.16 -4.54
C ILE A 108 -12.17 0.54 -5.86
N SER A 109 -11.52 1.37 -6.68
CA SER A 109 -12.04 1.81 -7.98
C SER A 109 -12.20 0.63 -8.94
N VAL A 110 -11.18 -0.23 -9.06
CA VAL A 110 -11.23 -1.42 -9.93
C VAL A 110 -12.30 -2.42 -9.48
N LEU A 111 -12.38 -2.71 -8.17
CA LEU A 111 -13.42 -3.59 -7.61
C LEU A 111 -14.83 -3.06 -7.89
N SER A 112 -15.05 -1.76 -7.72
CA SER A 112 -16.34 -1.12 -7.98
C SER A 112 -16.75 -1.23 -9.45
N LEU A 113 -15.81 -0.97 -10.37
CA LEU A 113 -16.05 -1.10 -11.81
C LEU A 113 -16.33 -2.55 -12.23
N LEU A 114 -15.61 -3.52 -11.66
CA LEU A 114 -15.81 -4.94 -11.93
C LEU A 114 -17.20 -5.41 -11.48
N LEU A 115 -17.61 -5.09 -10.25
CA LEU A 115 -18.93 -5.46 -9.72
C LEU A 115 -20.06 -4.82 -10.53
N PHE A 116 -19.92 -3.55 -10.90
CA PHE A 116 -20.90 -2.86 -11.73
C PHE A 116 -21.03 -3.51 -13.12
N ALA A 117 -19.90 -3.80 -13.78
CA ALA A 117 -19.89 -4.46 -15.08
C ALA A 117 -20.47 -5.88 -15.01
N TRP A 118 -20.14 -6.65 -13.97
CA TRP A 118 -20.70 -7.97 -13.71
C TRP A 118 -22.20 -7.93 -13.51
N LYS A 119 -22.70 -7.06 -12.63
CA LYS A 119 -24.14 -6.91 -12.36
C LYS A 119 -24.90 -6.50 -13.62
N LYS A 120 -24.35 -5.55 -14.39
CA LYS A 120 -24.95 -5.09 -15.66
C LYS A 120 -24.98 -6.22 -16.70
N ARG A 121 -23.87 -6.93 -16.90
CA ARG A 121 -23.81 -8.09 -17.83
C ARG A 121 -24.74 -9.21 -17.38
N HIS A 122 -24.80 -9.52 -16.09
CA HIS A 122 -25.69 -10.54 -15.55
C HIS A 122 -27.16 -10.16 -15.79
N ASN A 123 -27.53 -8.91 -15.56
CA ASN A 123 -28.90 -8.45 -15.77
C ASN A 123 -29.31 -8.54 -17.25
N ILE A 124 -28.45 -8.06 -18.16
CA ILE A 124 -28.70 -8.14 -19.62
C ILE A 124 -28.76 -9.60 -20.08
N LYS A 125 -27.86 -10.48 -19.62
CA LYS A 125 -27.90 -11.91 -19.91
C LYS A 125 -29.17 -12.55 -19.37
N ASN A 126 -29.62 -12.17 -18.18
CA ASN A 126 -30.86 -12.68 -17.58
C ASN A 126 -32.09 -12.25 -18.40
N TYR A 127 -32.15 -11.00 -18.86
CA TYR A 127 -33.21 -10.54 -19.76
C TYR A 127 -33.16 -11.26 -21.12
N LEU A 128 -31.98 -11.36 -21.75
CA LEU A 128 -31.82 -12.06 -23.03
C LEU A 128 -32.12 -13.56 -22.92
N PHE A 129 -31.68 -14.23 -21.85
CA PHE A 129 -31.98 -15.63 -21.60
C PHE A 129 -33.49 -15.85 -21.42
N ARG A 130 -34.18 -14.95 -20.71
CA ARG A 130 -35.65 -14.96 -20.62
C ARG A 130 -36.31 -14.78 -21.99
N LEU A 131 -35.81 -13.86 -22.83
CA LEU A 131 -36.35 -13.65 -24.17
C LEU A 131 -36.10 -14.84 -25.11
N ILE A 132 -34.93 -15.47 -25.05
CA ILE A 132 -34.61 -16.68 -25.82
C ILE A 132 -35.48 -17.85 -25.34
N SER A 133 -35.68 -17.99 -24.03
CA SER A 133 -36.57 -19.00 -23.44
C SER A 133 -38.03 -18.81 -23.92
N LEU A 134 -38.53 -17.57 -24.00
CA LEU A 134 -39.86 -17.27 -24.54
C LEU A 134 -39.96 -17.54 -26.04
N LYS A 135 -38.92 -17.21 -26.83
CA LYS A 135 -38.87 -17.52 -28.26
C LYS A 135 -38.88 -19.02 -28.52
N ASN A 136 -38.16 -19.80 -27.73
CA ASN A 136 -38.13 -21.26 -27.84
C ASN A 136 -39.49 -21.90 -27.48
N SER A 137 -40.19 -21.37 -26.47
CA SER A 137 -41.57 -21.79 -26.15
C SER A 137 -42.56 -21.43 -27.26
N SER A 138 -42.45 -20.24 -27.87
CA SER A 138 -43.34 -19.83 -28.97
C SER A 138 -43.08 -20.63 -30.26
N ALA A 139 -41.81 -20.95 -30.56
CA ALA A 139 -41.45 -21.83 -31.67
C ALA A 139 -41.99 -23.26 -31.51
N LYS A 140 -42.01 -23.79 -30.28
CA LYS A 140 -42.57 -25.12 -29.97
C LYS A 140 -44.10 -25.16 -30.10
N THR A 141 -44.79 -24.10 -29.69
CA THR A 141 -46.26 -23.98 -29.85
C THR A 141 -46.65 -23.83 -31.32
N LYS A 142 -45.86 -23.08 -32.11
CA LYS A 142 -46.09 -22.91 -33.55
C LYS A 142 -45.90 -24.22 -34.32
N ASP A 143 -44.84 -24.98 -34.04
CA ASP A 143 -44.58 -26.30 -34.63
C ASP A 143 -45.66 -27.34 -34.26
N SER A 144 -46.24 -27.26 -33.05
CA SER A 144 -47.36 -28.11 -32.65
C SER A 144 -48.70 -27.72 -33.30
N MET A 145 -48.89 -26.46 -33.72
CA MET A 145 -50.07 -26.02 -34.46
C MET A 145 -49.98 -26.36 -35.95
N ASP A 146 -48.81 -26.18 -36.57
CA ASP A 146 -48.59 -26.51 -37.98
C ASP A 146 -48.74 -28.02 -38.25
N ARG A 147 -48.32 -28.88 -37.31
CA ARG A 147 -48.59 -30.34 -37.40
C ARG A 147 -50.07 -30.71 -37.34
N ARG A 148 -50.90 -30.00 -36.55
CA ARG A 148 -52.35 -30.24 -36.54
C ARG A 148 -53.05 -29.74 -37.80
N LEU A 149 -52.55 -28.67 -38.42
CA LEU A 149 -53.11 -28.13 -39.66
C LEU A 149 -52.82 -29.02 -40.88
N GLY A 150 -51.68 -29.72 -40.89
CA GLY A 150 -51.37 -30.73 -41.92
C GLY A 150 -52.26 -31.98 -41.83
N GLU A 151 -52.62 -32.42 -40.62
CA GLU A 151 -53.44 -33.63 -40.40
C GLU A 151 -54.91 -33.42 -40.84
N THR A 152 -55.42 -32.18 -40.80
CA THR A 152 -56.75 -31.83 -41.33
C THR A 152 -56.84 -31.77 -42.86
N SER A 153 -55.72 -31.60 -43.57
CA SER A 153 -55.71 -31.58 -45.04
C SER A 153 -55.67 -32.97 -45.68
N GLU A 154 -55.24 -34.02 -44.97
CA GLU A 154 -55.16 -35.39 -45.51
C GLU A 154 -56.51 -36.13 -45.48
N HIS A 155 -57.48 -35.70 -44.67
CA HIS A 155 -58.80 -36.36 -44.60
C HIS A 155 -59.81 -35.83 -45.65
N SER A 156 -59.49 -34.75 -46.37
CA SER A 156 -60.43 -34.12 -47.32
C SER A 156 -60.10 -34.38 -48.81
N GLN A 157 -59.13 -35.25 -49.12
CA GLN A 157 -58.65 -35.51 -50.48
C GLN A 157 -58.90 -36.94 -51.00
N ASN A 158 -59.85 -37.67 -50.40
CA ASN A 158 -60.35 -38.95 -50.92
C ASN A 158 -61.86 -38.89 -51.19
N HIS A 159 -62.30 -38.07 -52.13
CA HIS A 159 -63.55 -38.27 -52.86
C HIS A 159 -63.53 -37.45 -54.16
N GLU A 160 -62.82 -37.97 -55.17
CA GLU A 160 -62.90 -37.51 -56.56
C GLU A 160 -63.29 -38.71 -57.44
N THR A 161 -64.29 -38.53 -58.32
CA THR A 161 -64.59 -39.21 -59.60
C THR A 161 -66.12 -39.23 -59.80
N ALA A 162 -66.73 -38.68 -60.86
CA ALA A 162 -66.34 -38.68 -62.26
C ALA A 162 -66.83 -37.44 -63.05
N SER A 163 -66.01 -37.01 -64.00
CA SER A 163 -66.27 -36.07 -65.11
C SER A 163 -67.05 -36.76 -66.28
N PRO A 164 -67.27 -36.18 -67.47
CA PRO A 164 -67.56 -34.79 -67.88
C PRO A 164 -68.69 -34.64 -68.96
N CYS A 165 -69.06 -33.38 -69.27
CA CYS A 165 -69.38 -32.78 -70.59
C CYS A 165 -70.58 -33.27 -71.45
N ILE A 166 -71.52 -32.37 -71.80
CA ILE A 166 -71.60 -31.59 -73.07
C ILE A 166 -72.96 -30.85 -73.19
N LEU A 167 -72.87 -29.58 -73.59
CA LEU A 167 -73.92 -28.67 -74.09
C LEU A 167 -74.38 -29.08 -75.49
N TYR A 168 -75.68 -29.14 -75.81
CA TYR A 168 -76.26 -28.68 -77.09
C TYR A 168 -77.80 -28.65 -77.04
N LEU A 169 -78.36 -27.46 -77.36
CA LEU A 169 -79.75 -27.05 -77.60
C LEU A 169 -80.79 -27.24 -76.49
#